data_AF-V5HNN7-F1
#
_entry.id   AF-V5HNN7-F1
#
_cell.length_a   1.000
_cell.length_b   1.000
_cell.length_c   1.000
_cell.angle_alpha   90.00
_cell.angle_beta   90.00
_cell.angle_gamma   90.00
#
_symmetry.space_group_name_H-M   'P 1'
#
loop_
_entity.id
_entity.type
_entity.pdbx_description
1 polymer ?
#
loop_
_entity_poly.entity_id
_entity_poly.type
_entity_poly.pdbx_seq_one_letter_code
_entity_poly.pdbx_strand_id
1 'polypeptide(L)'
;GDIASSYEDLGSQVAVDLCCRAHDHCPVKLKAFRSGYGLVNFSLYTKSHCDCDRDFHGCLRGAKSNIADTIGNVYFNVIKVSCIRKVRKAVCTDRGRYSRNENNCEAWAYQELGMQFVPTEHHYE
;
A
#
# COMPACT_ATOMS: atom_id res chain seq x y z
N GLY A 1 7.05 -12.98 -3.03
CA GLY A 1 7.11 -14.45 -3.11
C GLY A 1 8.50 -14.85 -2.72
N ASP A 2 8.62 -15.81 -1.83
CA ASP A 2 9.80 -16.14 -1.06
C ASP A 2 10.40 -17.46 -1.57
N ILE A 3 11.33 -17.38 -2.53
CA ILE A 3 12.13 -18.53 -3.03
C ILE A 3 13.42 -18.70 -2.19
N ALA A 4 13.84 -17.66 -1.48
CA ALA A 4 15.11 -17.63 -0.78
C ALA A 4 15.13 -18.50 0.49
N SER A 5 16.28 -19.12 0.75
CA SER A 5 16.46 -20.07 1.86
C SER A 5 16.63 -19.40 3.22
N SER A 6 17.08 -18.14 3.25
CA SER A 6 17.13 -17.29 4.45
C SER A 6 16.89 -15.80 4.11
N TYR A 7 16.84 -14.93 5.13
CA TYR A 7 16.71 -13.48 4.95
C TYR A 7 17.93 -12.86 4.24
N GLU A 8 19.10 -13.45 4.44
CA GLU A 8 20.40 -13.00 3.92
C GLU A 8 20.78 -13.63 2.58
N ASP A 9 19.99 -14.58 2.09
CA ASP A 9 20.17 -15.22 0.78
C ASP A 9 19.76 -14.25 -0.34
N LEU A 10 20.67 -13.33 -0.65
CA LEU A 10 20.51 -12.28 -1.64
C LEU A 10 21.20 -12.69 -2.94
N GLY A 11 20.52 -12.56 -4.06
CA GLY A 11 21.06 -12.78 -5.40
C GLY A 11 22.08 -11.71 -5.80
N SER A 12 22.50 -11.75 -7.07
CA SER A 12 23.52 -10.82 -7.60
C SER A 12 23.13 -9.33 -7.55
N GLN A 13 21.84 -9.03 -7.33
CA GLN A 13 21.29 -7.68 -7.20
C GLN A 13 20.86 -7.40 -5.75
N VAL A 14 21.81 -7.52 -4.82
CA VAL A 14 21.64 -7.35 -3.36
C VAL A 14 20.73 -6.16 -3.00
N ALA A 15 20.96 -4.98 -3.58
CA ALA A 15 20.17 -3.79 -3.28
C ALA A 15 18.70 -3.93 -3.68
N VAL A 16 18.42 -4.57 -4.82
CA VAL A 16 17.05 -4.81 -5.31
C VAL A 16 16.37 -5.88 -4.46
N ASP A 17 17.10 -6.95 -4.14
CA ASP A 17 16.56 -8.05 -3.33
C ASP A 17 16.21 -7.59 -1.92
N LEU A 18 16.99 -6.67 -1.33
CA LEU A 18 16.64 -6.04 -0.05
C LEU A 18 15.31 -5.30 -0.14
N CYS A 19 15.06 -4.54 -1.21
CA CYS A 19 13.79 -3.84 -1.43
C CYS A 19 12.63 -4.82 -1.54
N CYS A 20 12.76 -5.84 -2.40
CA CYS A 20 11.73 -6.86 -2.61
C CYS A 20 11.44 -7.65 -1.33
N ARG A 21 12.48 -8.01 -0.58
CA ARG A 21 12.36 -8.78 0.66
C ARG A 21 11.68 -7.99 1.76
N ALA A 22 12.03 -6.71 1.93
CA ALA A 22 11.35 -5.82 2.87
C ALA A 22 9.86 -5.68 2.52
N HIS A 23 9.54 -5.51 1.23
CA HIS A 23 8.16 -5.44 0.75
C HIS A 23 7.37 -6.74 0.98
N ASP A 24 7.99 -7.89 0.69
CA ASP A 24 7.39 -9.20 0.93
C ASP A 24 7.11 -9.44 2.42
N HIS A 25 7.92 -8.89 3.31
CA HIS A 25 7.74 -8.99 4.77
C HIS A 25 6.83 -7.91 5.35
N CYS A 26 6.10 -7.17 4.52
CA CYS A 26 5.11 -6.19 4.99
C CYS A 26 4.16 -6.83 6.03
N PRO A 27 4.04 -6.26 7.25
CA PRO A 27 3.22 -6.84 8.31
C PRO A 27 1.74 -6.91 7.96
N VAL A 28 1.29 -5.98 7.12
CA VAL A 28 -0.11 -5.85 6.69
C VAL A 28 -0.17 -6.08 5.19
N LYS A 29 -0.67 -7.25 4.80
CA LYS A 29 -0.87 -7.64 3.39
C LYS A 29 -2.08 -8.56 3.25
N LEU A 30 -2.71 -8.53 2.09
CA LEU A 30 -3.83 -9.39 1.71
C LEU A 30 -3.44 -10.23 0.49
N LYS A 31 -3.23 -11.52 0.70
CA LYS A 31 -2.81 -12.48 -0.35
C LYS A 31 -3.88 -12.61 -1.45
N ALA A 32 -3.42 -13.01 -2.64
CA ALA A 32 -4.29 -13.32 -3.77
C ALA A 32 -5.39 -14.33 -3.38
N PHE A 33 -6.63 -14.07 -3.81
CA PHE A 33 -7.82 -14.89 -3.54
C PHE A 33 -8.12 -15.15 -2.06
N ARG A 34 -7.69 -14.25 -1.16
CA ARG A 34 -7.97 -14.35 0.27
C ARG A 34 -8.84 -13.18 0.74
N SER A 35 -9.58 -13.43 1.80
CA SER A 35 -10.29 -12.42 2.58
C SER A 35 -9.49 -12.03 3.82
N GLY A 36 -9.65 -10.78 4.25
CA GLY A 36 -8.98 -10.22 5.42
C GLY A 36 -9.25 -8.74 5.55
N TYR A 37 -9.23 -8.22 6.79
CA TYR A 37 -9.51 -6.81 7.08
C TYR A 37 -10.88 -6.28 6.57
N GLY A 38 -11.87 -7.17 6.40
CA GLY A 38 -13.17 -6.82 5.81
C GLY A 38 -13.14 -6.70 4.28
N LEU A 39 -12.04 -7.07 3.62
CA LEU A 39 -11.86 -7.04 2.18
C LEU A 39 -11.71 -8.45 1.60
N VAL A 40 -11.98 -8.60 0.30
CA VAL A 40 -11.70 -9.80 -0.48
C VAL A 40 -10.80 -9.42 -1.66
N ASN A 41 -9.60 -10.00 -1.73
CA ASN A 41 -8.68 -9.76 -2.84
C ASN A 41 -8.94 -10.76 -3.96
N PHE A 42 -9.69 -10.36 -4.98
CA PHE A 42 -9.93 -11.17 -6.18
C PHE A 42 -8.78 -11.14 -7.20
N SER A 43 -7.74 -10.35 -6.96
CA SER A 43 -6.58 -10.28 -7.86
C SER A 43 -5.68 -11.51 -7.69
N LEU A 44 -4.95 -11.84 -8.77
CA LEU A 44 -3.93 -12.91 -8.81
C LEU A 44 -2.64 -12.58 -8.04
N TYR A 45 -2.58 -11.41 -7.39
CA TYR A 45 -1.40 -10.91 -6.70
C TYR A 45 -1.74 -10.40 -5.29
N THR A 46 -0.74 -10.43 -4.40
CA THR A 46 -0.84 -9.92 -3.04
C THR A 46 -0.89 -8.39 -3.05
N LYS A 47 -1.72 -7.80 -2.19
CA LYS A 47 -1.79 -6.35 -1.96
C LYS A 47 -1.23 -6.03 -0.59
N SER A 48 -0.16 -5.24 -0.53
CA SER A 48 0.49 -4.85 0.73
C SER A 48 -0.08 -3.54 1.27
N HIS A 49 0.34 -3.15 2.48
CA HIS A 49 -0.02 -1.84 3.02
C HIS A 49 0.56 -0.72 2.17
N CYS A 50 -0.17 0.39 2.04
CA CYS A 50 0.29 1.52 1.22
C CYS A 50 1.63 2.10 1.67
N ASP A 51 1.93 2.06 2.98
CA ASP A 51 3.26 2.46 3.48
C ASP A 51 4.37 1.54 2.97
N CYS A 52 4.13 0.22 2.91
CA CYS A 52 5.09 -0.74 2.37
C CYS A 52 5.33 -0.51 0.87
N ASP A 53 4.28 -0.20 0.11
CA ASP A 53 4.41 0.11 -1.32
C ASP A 53 5.18 1.42 -1.54
N ARG A 54 4.95 2.45 -0.71
CA ARG A 54 5.73 3.70 -0.73
C ARG A 54 7.21 3.46 -0.43
N ASP A 55 7.50 2.71 0.63
CA ASP A 55 8.87 2.41 1.03
C ASP A 55 9.58 1.55 -0.03
N PHE A 56 8.85 0.61 -0.64
CA PHE A 56 9.34 -0.20 -1.75
C PHE A 56 9.69 0.66 -2.97
N HIS A 57 8.81 1.58 -3.36
CA HIS A 57 9.08 2.52 -4.45
C HIS A 57 10.31 3.39 -4.16
N GLY A 58 10.42 3.93 -2.94
CA GLY A 58 11.60 4.70 -2.51
C GLY A 58 12.89 3.88 -2.55
N CYS A 59 12.84 2.65 -2.06
CA CYS A 59 13.97 1.73 -2.06
C CYS A 59 14.46 1.40 -3.48
N LEU A 60 13.54 1.06 -4.40
CA LEU A 60 13.88 0.78 -5.79
C LEU A 60 14.54 1.99 -6.48
N ARG A 61 14.00 3.20 -6.27
CA ARG A 61 14.61 4.44 -6.80
C ARG A 61 16.00 4.70 -6.22
N GLY A 62 16.22 4.31 -4.96
CA GLY A 62 17.52 4.42 -4.29
C GLY A 62 18.57 3.41 -4.78
N ALA A 63 18.14 2.25 -5.29
CA ALA A 63 19.03 1.17 -5.74
C ALA A 63 19.79 1.50 -7.05
N LYS A 64 19.31 2.48 -7.84
CA LYS A 64 19.97 2.99 -9.05
C LYS A 64 20.44 1.89 -10.02
N SER A 65 19.58 0.91 -10.31
CA SER A 65 19.86 -0.18 -11.25
C SER A 65 18.73 -0.36 -12.26
N ASN A 66 19.07 -0.76 -13.48
CA ASN A 66 18.09 -1.02 -14.54
C ASN A 66 17.04 -2.08 -14.14
N ILE A 67 17.42 -3.02 -13.27
CA ILE A 67 16.51 -4.04 -12.74
C ILE A 67 15.53 -3.42 -11.74
N ALA A 68 16.01 -2.52 -10.86
CA ALA A 68 15.13 -1.78 -9.96
C ALA A 68 14.12 -0.94 -10.74
N ASP A 69 14.56 -0.25 -11.79
CA ASP A 69 13.70 0.57 -12.66
C ASP A 69 12.64 -0.30 -13.38
N THR A 70 13.05 -1.47 -13.87
CA THR A 70 12.13 -2.42 -14.52
C THR A 70 11.07 -2.92 -13.55
N ILE A 71 11.47 -3.36 -12.34
CA ILE A 71 10.55 -3.85 -11.32
C ILE A 71 9.59 -2.74 -10.90
N GLY A 72 10.10 -1.54 -10.63
CA GLY A 72 9.28 -0.39 -10.28
C GLY A 72 8.26 -0.06 -11.37
N ASN A 73 8.69 -0.02 -12.63
CA ASN A 73 7.79 0.25 -13.74
C ASN A 73 6.70 -0.82 -13.90
N VAL A 74 7.06 -2.10 -13.80
CA VAL A 74 6.09 -3.20 -13.89
C VAL A 74 5.07 -3.13 -12.74
N TYR A 75 5.53 -2.93 -11.51
CA TYR A 75 4.67 -2.92 -10.33
C TYR A 75 3.74 -1.71 -10.29
N PHE A 76 4.29 -0.50 -10.47
CA PHE A 76 3.57 0.76 -10.24
C PHE A 76 2.89 1.32 -11.50
N ASN A 77 3.40 1.04 -12.71
CA ASN A 77 2.87 1.64 -13.94
C ASN A 77 2.14 0.65 -14.85
N VAL A 78 2.61 -0.59 -14.95
CA VAL A 78 2.02 -1.61 -15.85
C VAL A 78 0.90 -2.39 -15.17
N ILE A 79 1.21 -3.06 -14.04
CA ILE A 79 0.22 -3.84 -13.30
C ILE A 79 -0.69 -2.92 -12.46
N LYS A 80 -0.15 -1.77 -12.03
CA LYS A 80 -0.83 -0.81 -11.14
C LYS A 80 -1.40 -1.51 -9.91
N VAL A 81 -0.53 -2.21 -9.16
CA VAL A 81 -0.95 -2.93 -7.96
C VAL A 81 -1.56 -1.94 -6.96
N SER A 82 -2.82 -2.16 -6.60
CA SER A 82 -3.46 -1.43 -5.50
C SER A 82 -2.95 -1.92 -4.14
N CYS A 83 -2.81 -0.99 -3.20
CA CYS A 83 -2.43 -1.27 -1.81
C CYS A 83 -3.67 -1.29 -0.92
N ILE A 84 -3.49 -1.61 0.36
CA ILE A 84 -4.54 -1.48 1.38
C ILE A 84 -4.13 -0.46 2.45
N ARG A 85 -5.07 0.37 2.90
CA ARG A 85 -4.89 1.23 4.09
C ARG A 85 -6.20 1.49 4.79
N LYS A 86 -6.11 1.91 6.06
CA LYS A 86 -7.28 2.43 6.78
C LYS A 86 -7.67 3.77 6.19
N VAL A 87 -8.91 3.87 5.75
CA VAL A 87 -9.47 5.12 5.22
C VAL A 87 -10.28 5.79 6.32
N ARG A 88 -10.06 7.09 6.48
CA ARG A 88 -10.85 7.96 7.35
C ARG A 88 -11.49 9.04 6.50
N LYS A 89 -12.76 9.33 6.78
CA LYS A 89 -13.46 10.45 6.16
C LYS A 89 -13.60 11.58 7.17
N ALA A 90 -13.18 12.78 6.77
CA ALA A 90 -13.50 13.98 7.54
C ALA A 90 -15.03 14.17 7.48
N VAL A 91 -15.65 14.25 8.65
CA VAL A 91 -17.09 14.45 8.80
C VAL A 91 -17.32 15.72 9.58
N CYS A 92 -18.21 16.56 9.06
CA CYS A 92 -18.60 17.76 9.74
C CYS A 92 -19.40 17.43 11.00
N THR A 93 -19.10 18.12 12.10
CA THR A 93 -19.81 17.99 13.36
C THR A 93 -20.28 19.36 13.85
N ASP A 94 -21.52 19.43 14.34
CA ASP A 94 -22.11 20.59 15.00
C ASP A 94 -22.56 20.18 16.41
N ARG A 95 -22.07 20.88 17.44
CA ARG A 95 -22.31 20.59 18.87
C ARG A 95 -22.07 19.10 19.22
N GLY A 96 -21.04 18.50 18.62
CA GLY A 96 -20.67 17.10 18.85
C GLY A 96 -21.57 16.06 18.16
N ARG A 97 -22.46 16.47 17.23
CA ARG A 97 -23.26 15.56 16.40
C ARG A 97 -22.93 15.72 14.92
N TYR A 98 -23.14 14.66 14.14
CA TYR A 98 -22.96 14.71 12.69
C TYR A 98 -23.83 15.80 12.06
N SER A 99 -23.20 16.69 11.30
CA SER A 99 -23.87 17.75 10.53
C SER A 99 -23.77 17.46 9.04
N ARG A 100 -24.88 17.64 8.33
CA ARG A 100 -24.95 17.52 6.87
C ARG A 100 -24.54 18.80 6.13
N ASN A 101 -24.37 19.91 6.85
CA ASN A 101 -24.06 21.20 6.23
C ASN A 101 -22.54 21.39 6.19
N GLU A 102 -21.89 20.86 5.14
CA GLU A 102 -20.43 20.89 4.99
C GLU A 102 -19.90 22.30 4.61
N ASN A 103 -20.76 23.18 4.10
CA ASN A 103 -20.37 24.49 3.55
C ASN A 103 -19.97 25.53 4.62
N ASN A 104 -20.36 25.35 5.88
CA ASN A 104 -20.01 26.21 7.01
C ASN A 104 -19.72 25.35 8.24
N CYS A 105 -18.77 24.43 8.11
CA CYS A 105 -18.47 23.49 9.17
C CYS A 105 -17.63 24.12 10.28
N GLU A 106 -18.21 24.24 11.48
CA GLU A 106 -17.52 24.82 12.64
C GLU A 106 -16.51 23.85 13.29
N ALA A 107 -16.73 22.54 13.17
CA ALA A 107 -15.84 21.52 13.74
C ALA A 107 -15.79 20.24 12.90
N TRP A 108 -14.60 19.69 12.70
CA TRP A 108 -14.38 18.44 11.98
C TRP A 108 -14.04 17.29 12.92
N ALA A 109 -14.62 16.12 12.67
CA ALA A 109 -14.20 14.86 13.24
C ALA A 109 -13.77 13.89 12.13
N TYR A 110 -13.15 12.76 12.50
CA TYR A 110 -12.81 11.70 11.56
C TYR A 110 -13.63 10.46 11.86
N GLN A 111 -14.31 9.95 10.83
CA GLN A 111 -14.98 8.66 10.85
C GLN A 111 -14.07 7.60 10.23
N GLU A 112 -13.80 6.52 10.97
CA GLU A 112 -13.09 5.36 10.43
C GLU A 112 -14.01 4.58 9.47
N LEU A 113 -13.56 4.38 8.23
CA LEU A 113 -14.28 3.63 7.20
C LEU A 113 -13.70 2.21 6.98
N GLY A 114 -12.76 1.79 7.83
CA GLY A 114 -12.09 0.49 7.73
C GLY A 114 -10.95 0.46 6.71
N MET A 115 -10.44 -0.74 6.44
CA MET A 115 -9.44 -0.97 5.39
C MET A 115 -10.10 -0.91 4.02
N GLN A 116 -9.46 -0.24 3.06
CA GLN A 116 -9.91 -0.17 1.67
C GLN A 116 -8.75 -0.41 0.71
N PHE A 117 -9.06 -0.84 -0.51
CA PHE A 117 -8.11 -0.86 -1.61
C PHE A 117 -7.87 0.56 -2.13
N VAL A 118 -6.61 0.93 -2.30
CA VAL A 118 -6.20 2.24 -2.82
C VAL A 118 -5.49 2.03 -4.15
N PRO A 119 -6.01 2.62 -5.25
CA PRO A 119 -5.35 2.59 -6.55
C PRO A 119 -3.96 3.23 -6.50
N THR A 120 -3.03 2.76 -7.34
CA THR A 120 -1.64 3.25 -7.39
C THR A 120 -1.54 4.77 -7.60
N GLU A 121 -2.54 5.35 -8.26
CA GLU A 121 -2.62 6.79 -8.55
C GLU A 121 -2.74 7.64 -7.28
N HIS A 122 -3.25 7.04 -6.19
CA HIS A 122 -3.46 7.68 -4.88
C HIS A 122 -2.51 7.13 -3.79
N HIS A 123 -1.39 6.50 -4.16
CA HIS A 123 -0.40 5.99 -3.17
C HIS A 123 0.39 7.11 -2.48
N TYR A 124 0.42 8.30 -3.09
CA TYR A 124 1.22 9.46 -2.64
C TYR A 124 0.38 10.65 -2.15
N GLU A 125 -0.93 10.45 -1.95
CA GLU A 125 -1.87 11.41 -1.37
C GLU A 125 -2.15 11.12 0.10
#